data_AF-A0A327ZQX5-F1
#
_entry.id   AF-A0A327ZQX5-F1
#
_cell.length_a   1.000
_cell.length_b   1.000
_cell.length_c   1.000
_cell.angle_alpha   90.00
_cell.angle_beta   90.00
_cell.angle_gamma   90.00
#
_symmetry.space_group_name_H-M   'P 1'
#
loop_
_entity.id
_entity.type
_entity.pdbx_description
1 polymer ?
#
loop_
_entity_poly.entity_id
_entity_poly.type
_entity_poly.pdbx_seq_one_letter_code
_entity_poly.pdbx_strand_id
1 'polypeptide(L)'
;MKKTSAFLLATSLYLLVETNISYANTGTLSNFVINDEIKKSETRISLKSHKPIDLAQPGILSKDSLTYKQLNSKTTSPAYLERSVIGPIDDRKIVKNLSVDPYNHITKVVCSYTDKSIQEGTGVIISSDSVLTAAHLLYDISSEKFATKCEVVVGLTSNTTYSKGMGLSNKFLIPKKWISPKVNNDSDIGMIKLDTKLGNVTGWMGLSTMLFKGETLETAGYPTDLNKNTMYSTKGKMIDYTDHIFYHDLDTYHGQSGSPIWNSAKLLVGLHTTSTSPDQTSSVLNQKYNKGIKFTEETYDYLLYWMNAYPGRIYGDSKVQVTINKENEKIWSNLALSLQKSSTSGMLGKVFQAKYYYNLPDGNKYLSLYDKNDILYGYINEKFVKVENK
;
A
#
# COMPACT_ATOMS: atom_id res chain seq x y z
N MET A 1 15.97 22.21 39.08
CA MET A 1 15.20 21.06 38.58
C MET A 1 14.37 21.48 37.37
N LYS A 2 14.87 21.27 36.15
CA LYS A 2 14.09 21.26 34.92
C LYS A 2 14.67 20.13 34.08
N LYS A 3 13.95 19.01 33.99
CA LYS A 3 14.30 17.90 33.09
C LYS A 3 13.78 18.28 31.70
N THR A 4 14.68 18.63 30.80
CA THR A 4 14.42 18.66 29.36
C THR A 4 14.52 17.23 28.84
N SER A 5 13.38 16.64 28.49
CA SER A 5 13.34 15.37 27.75
C SER A 5 13.72 15.64 26.31
N ALA A 6 14.90 15.15 25.90
CA ALA A 6 15.28 15.08 24.50
C ALA A 6 14.48 13.95 23.83
N PHE A 7 13.61 14.29 22.89
CA PHE A 7 13.03 13.34 21.94
C PHE A 7 14.12 12.97 20.95
N LEU A 8 14.66 11.75 21.05
CA LEU A 8 15.44 11.15 19.97
C LEU A 8 14.47 10.80 18.84
N LEU A 9 14.49 11.55 17.73
CA LEU A 9 13.98 11.04 16.46
C LEU A 9 14.94 9.96 15.99
N ALA A 10 14.53 8.69 16.07
CA ALA A 10 15.17 7.61 15.34
C ALA A 10 14.79 7.74 13.86
N THR A 11 15.52 8.55 13.10
CA THR A 11 15.46 8.50 11.63
C THR A 11 16.26 7.28 11.18
N SER A 12 15.59 6.23 10.72
CA SER A 12 16.24 5.16 9.96
C SER A 12 16.89 5.78 8.72
N LEU A 13 18.21 5.73 8.65
CA LEU A 13 18.98 6.23 7.53
C LEU A 13 18.83 5.25 6.35
N TYR A 14 18.02 5.61 5.36
CA TYR A 14 17.84 4.81 4.15
C TYR A 14 18.90 5.18 3.11
N LEU A 15 19.61 4.19 2.55
CA LEU A 15 20.38 4.38 1.31
C LEU A 15 19.50 3.99 0.11
N LEU A 16 19.24 4.94 -0.78
CA LEU A 16 18.64 4.69 -2.09
C LEU A 16 19.75 4.17 -3.02
N VAL A 17 19.62 2.93 -3.48
CA VAL A 17 20.44 2.41 -4.59
C VAL A 17 19.63 2.59 -5.87
N GLU A 18 19.99 3.56 -6.70
CA GLU A 18 19.40 3.72 -8.02
C GLU A 18 19.90 2.62 -8.96
N THR A 19 18.99 1.79 -9.48
CA THR A 19 19.31 0.85 -10.57
C THR A 19 18.63 1.31 -11.85
N ASN A 20 19.41 1.69 -12.85
CA ASN A 20 18.93 1.83 -14.22
C ASN A 20 18.62 0.44 -14.78
N ILE A 21 17.33 0.13 -14.99
CA ILE A 21 16.91 -1.14 -15.60
C ILE A 21 16.11 -0.84 -16.87
N SER A 22 16.59 -1.38 -17.99
CA SER A 22 15.83 -1.51 -19.23
C SER A 22 14.93 -2.74 -19.15
N TYR A 23 13.67 -2.60 -19.59
CA TYR A 23 12.70 -3.70 -19.58
C TYR A 23 13.04 -4.73 -20.66
N ALA A 24 13.48 -5.92 -20.26
CA ALA A 24 13.37 -7.13 -21.05
C ALA A 24 12.14 -7.92 -20.58
N ASN A 25 11.27 -8.25 -21.52
CA ASN A 25 10.06 -9.03 -21.31
C ASN A 25 10.40 -10.53 -21.20
N THR A 26 9.54 -11.28 -20.52
CA THR A 26 9.52 -12.75 -20.30
C THR A 26 10.31 -13.31 -19.11
N GLY A 27 9.58 -13.95 -18.21
CA GLY A 27 10.11 -14.73 -17.08
C GLY A 27 9.11 -14.76 -15.92
N THR A 28 8.22 -15.76 -15.93
CA THR A 28 7.29 -16.08 -14.83
C THR A 28 8.06 -16.22 -13.52
N LEU A 29 7.80 -15.32 -12.56
CA LEU A 29 8.37 -15.42 -11.22
C LEU A 29 7.30 -15.28 -10.15
N SER A 30 7.16 -16.39 -9.45
CA SER A 30 6.41 -16.64 -8.25
C SER A 30 6.75 -15.64 -7.14
N ASN A 31 5.76 -14.86 -6.71
CA ASN A 31 5.35 -14.75 -5.30
C ASN A 31 4.43 -13.54 -4.98
N PHE A 32 3.85 -12.93 -6.00
CA PHE A 32 2.67 -12.06 -5.91
C PHE A 32 1.58 -12.67 -6.77
N VAL A 33 0.33 -12.37 -6.45
CA VAL A 33 -0.70 -12.53 -7.47
C VAL A 33 -0.81 -11.21 -8.20
N ILE A 34 -0.10 -11.17 -9.32
CA ILE A 34 -0.18 -10.11 -10.30
C ILE A 34 -1.26 -10.52 -11.28
N ASN A 35 -2.30 -9.72 -11.41
CA ASN A 35 -3.21 -9.84 -12.55
C ASN A 35 -2.58 -9.08 -13.73
N ASP A 36 -1.90 -9.79 -14.64
CA ASP A 36 -1.37 -9.22 -15.89
C ASP A 36 -2.40 -9.28 -17.06
N GLU A 37 -3.64 -9.74 -16.83
CA GLU A 37 -4.67 -9.90 -17.87
C GLU A 37 -5.60 -8.67 -18.05
N ILE A 38 -5.05 -7.46 -18.12
CA ILE A 38 -5.82 -6.30 -18.61
C ILE A 38 -5.40 -6.04 -20.06
N LYS A 39 -6.15 -6.65 -20.99
CA LYS A 39 -5.96 -6.50 -22.44
C LYS A 39 -5.98 -5.02 -22.82
N LYS A 40 -4.89 -4.55 -23.45
CA LYS A 40 -4.87 -3.33 -24.25
C LYS A 40 -5.98 -3.42 -25.30
N SER A 41 -7.00 -2.59 -25.23
CA SER A 41 -7.83 -2.30 -26.39
C SER A 41 -7.03 -1.39 -27.31
N GLU A 42 -6.51 -1.93 -28.42
CA GLU A 42 -5.85 -1.17 -29.45
C GLU A 42 -6.82 -0.16 -30.08
N THR A 43 -6.43 1.11 -30.12
CA THR A 43 -6.79 1.99 -31.23
C THR A 43 -5.53 2.73 -31.63
N ARG A 44 -4.93 2.30 -32.74
CA ARG A 44 -3.72 2.88 -33.33
C ARG A 44 -4.05 4.29 -33.82
N ILE A 45 -3.32 5.30 -33.34
CA ILE A 45 -3.14 6.56 -34.05
C ILE A 45 -1.65 6.75 -34.30
N SER A 46 -1.33 6.95 -35.57
CA SER A 46 0.01 6.98 -36.16
C SER A 46 0.91 8.06 -35.55
N LEU A 47 2.15 7.69 -35.24
CA LEU A 47 3.23 8.59 -34.86
C LEU A 47 3.74 9.34 -36.10
N LYS A 48 3.67 10.69 -36.08
CA LYS A 48 4.63 11.52 -36.80
C LYS A 48 5.53 12.20 -35.78
N SER A 49 6.83 11.97 -35.93
CA SER A 49 7.92 12.52 -35.14
C SER A 49 7.86 14.04 -35.06
N HIS A 50 8.02 14.64 -33.88
CA HIS A 50 8.62 15.97 -33.70
C HIS A 50 9.29 16.07 -32.31
N LYS A 51 10.31 16.95 -32.29
CA LYS A 51 11.40 17.25 -31.35
C LYS A 51 11.04 17.48 -29.86
N PRO A 52 12.06 17.56 -28.96
CA PRO A 52 11.88 17.58 -27.51
C PRO A 52 11.08 18.82 -27.09
N ILE A 53 10.07 18.62 -26.24
CA ILE A 53 9.36 19.73 -25.60
C ILE A 53 10.14 20.11 -24.35
N ASP A 54 10.58 21.36 -24.39
CA ASP A 54 11.19 22.16 -23.33
C ASP A 54 10.31 22.20 -22.07
N LEU A 55 10.95 22.34 -20.90
CA LEU A 55 10.32 22.36 -19.59
C LEU A 55 9.33 23.55 -19.48
N ALA A 56 8.03 23.29 -19.61
CA ALA A 56 7.01 24.29 -19.38
C ALA A 56 6.53 24.25 -17.91
N GLN A 57 6.52 25.45 -17.34
CA GLN A 57 5.89 25.94 -16.10
C GLN A 57 4.51 25.28 -15.76
N PRO A 58 4.08 25.30 -14.48
CA PRO A 58 2.89 24.59 -14.01
C PRO A 58 1.62 25.00 -14.79
N GLY A 59 1.13 24.07 -15.61
CA GLY A 59 -0.10 24.25 -16.37
C GLY A 59 -1.30 24.33 -15.43
N ILE A 60 -2.01 25.45 -15.51
CA ILE A 60 -3.34 25.64 -14.93
C ILE A 60 -4.26 24.55 -15.52
N LEU A 61 -4.67 23.58 -14.70
CA LEU A 61 -5.75 22.65 -15.03
C LEU A 61 -7.04 23.46 -15.27
N SER A 62 -7.68 23.25 -16.42
CA SER A 62 -8.96 23.89 -16.74
C SER A 62 -10.01 23.53 -15.68
N LYS A 63 -10.85 24.51 -15.33
CA LYS A 63 -11.89 24.42 -14.29
C LYS A 63 -13.11 23.55 -14.67
N ASP A 64 -13.03 22.79 -15.76
CA ASP A 64 -14.18 22.05 -16.28
C ASP A 64 -14.30 20.73 -15.53
N SER A 65 -15.23 20.68 -14.58
CA SER A 65 -15.57 19.45 -13.84
C SER A 65 -16.17 18.44 -14.82
N LEU A 66 -15.48 17.32 -15.06
CA LEU A 66 -15.95 16.29 -15.97
C LEU A 66 -17.00 15.41 -15.28
N THR A 67 -18.10 15.10 -15.98
CA THR A 67 -19.16 14.21 -15.47
C THR A 67 -18.66 12.76 -15.45
N TYR A 68 -18.71 12.14 -14.27
CA TYR A 68 -18.46 10.72 -14.08
C TYR A 68 -19.76 9.94 -14.35
N LYS A 69 -19.73 8.97 -15.26
CA LYS A 69 -20.84 8.04 -15.46
C LYS A 69 -20.56 6.77 -14.68
N GLN A 70 -21.03 6.73 -13.43
CA GLN A 70 -20.93 5.53 -12.60
C GLN A 70 -21.64 4.35 -13.28
N LEU A 71 -20.98 3.20 -13.34
CA LEU A 71 -21.49 2.00 -14.01
C LEU A 71 -22.76 1.47 -13.31
N ASN A 72 -23.82 1.19 -14.08
CA ASN A 72 -25.01 0.49 -13.59
C ASN A 72 -24.66 -0.97 -13.30
N SER A 73 -24.83 -1.45 -12.07
CA SER A 73 -24.47 -2.84 -11.71
C SER A 73 -25.19 -3.35 -10.46
N LYS A 74 -25.20 -4.67 -10.29
CA LYS A 74 -25.69 -5.35 -9.09
C LYS A 74 -24.62 -5.22 -8.00
N THR A 75 -24.89 -4.44 -6.96
CA THR A 75 -24.06 -4.41 -5.75
C THR A 75 -24.25 -5.73 -5.01
N THR A 76 -23.21 -6.55 -4.95
CA THR A 76 -23.19 -7.74 -4.09
C THR A 76 -22.14 -7.50 -3.02
N SER A 77 -22.59 -7.21 -1.79
CA SER A 77 -21.73 -7.14 -0.60
C SER A 77 -21.59 -8.57 -0.05
N PRO A 78 -20.39 -9.17 -0.04
CA PRO A 78 -20.13 -10.31 0.83
C PRO A 78 -20.30 -9.85 2.27
N ALA A 79 -20.99 -10.64 3.09
CA ALA A 79 -21.30 -10.31 4.48
C ALA A 79 -20.04 -10.35 5.39
N TYR A 80 -19.16 -9.35 5.28
CA TYR A 80 -18.09 -9.09 6.24
C TYR A 80 -18.55 -8.05 7.27
N LEU A 81 -19.52 -8.38 8.14
CA LEU A 81 -19.99 -7.57 9.30
C LEU A 81 -19.63 -6.07 9.22
N GLU A 82 -20.22 -5.37 8.26
CA GLU A 82 -19.90 -3.99 7.95
C GLU A 82 -20.88 -3.07 8.71
N ARG A 83 -20.38 -2.39 9.76
CA ARG A 83 -20.95 -1.24 10.50
C ARG A 83 -19.99 -0.91 11.66
N SER A 84 -19.56 0.34 11.86
CA SER A 84 -20.50 1.40 12.23
C SER A 84 -19.85 2.69 12.73
N VAL A 85 -20.60 3.78 12.59
CA VAL A 85 -20.67 4.88 13.57
C VAL A 85 -20.57 4.36 15.01
N ILE A 86 -19.63 4.88 15.77
CA ILE A 86 -19.31 4.49 17.14
C ILE A 86 -20.05 5.39 18.11
N GLY A 87 -20.84 4.76 18.98
CA GLY A 87 -21.72 5.50 19.89
C GLY A 87 -22.98 6.04 19.20
N PRO A 88 -23.77 6.88 19.91
CA PRO A 88 -25.06 7.37 19.43
C PRO A 88 -24.96 8.58 18.49
N ILE A 89 -23.78 9.18 18.34
CA ILE A 89 -23.57 10.41 17.59
C ILE A 89 -22.62 10.10 16.44
N ASP A 90 -23.05 10.40 15.22
CA ASP A 90 -22.21 10.38 14.02
C ASP A 90 -21.47 11.71 13.91
N ASP A 91 -20.14 11.67 13.98
CA ASP A 91 -19.29 12.85 13.99
C ASP A 91 -18.65 13.16 12.62
N ARG A 92 -19.01 12.40 11.58
CA ARG A 92 -18.51 12.59 10.21
C ARG A 92 -18.98 13.92 9.63
N LYS A 93 -18.06 14.61 8.95
CA LYS A 93 -18.29 15.94 8.35
C LYS A 93 -17.96 15.94 6.87
N ILE A 94 -18.78 16.62 6.07
CA ILE A 94 -18.50 16.82 4.64
C ILE A 94 -17.17 17.56 4.48
N VAL A 95 -16.29 17.01 3.66
CA VAL A 95 -15.07 17.70 3.22
C VAL A 95 -15.44 18.73 2.15
N LYS A 96 -15.33 20.02 2.49
CA LYS A 96 -15.75 21.11 1.61
C LYS A 96 -14.75 21.42 0.49
N ASN A 97 -13.45 21.23 0.74
CA ASN A 97 -12.39 21.53 -0.21
C ASN A 97 -11.55 20.29 -0.49
N LEU A 98 -11.76 19.67 -1.65
CA LEU A 98 -11.06 18.46 -2.09
C LEU A 98 -9.69 18.77 -2.73
N SER A 99 -9.27 20.04 -2.76
CA SER A 99 -8.00 20.47 -3.38
C SER A 99 -6.89 20.75 -2.38
N VAL A 100 -7.12 20.50 -1.09
CA VAL A 100 -6.13 20.78 -0.03
C VAL A 100 -5.70 19.51 0.68
N ASP A 101 -4.46 19.53 1.17
CA ASP A 101 -3.87 18.43 1.93
C ASP A 101 -4.62 18.19 3.26
N PRO A 102 -4.96 16.93 3.60
CA PRO A 102 -4.63 15.69 2.87
C PRO A 102 -5.67 15.21 1.84
N TYR A 103 -6.80 15.91 1.70
CA TYR A 103 -7.98 15.44 0.95
C TYR A 103 -7.77 15.33 -0.57
N ASN A 104 -6.86 16.11 -1.14
CA ASN A 104 -6.48 16.05 -2.56
C ASN A 104 -5.81 14.73 -2.99
N HIS A 105 -5.35 13.92 -2.04
CA HIS A 105 -4.76 12.61 -2.30
C HIS A 105 -5.77 11.46 -2.22
N ILE A 106 -6.98 11.74 -1.72
CA ILE A 106 -7.98 10.71 -1.37
C ILE A 106 -8.92 10.47 -2.56
N THR A 107 -9.09 9.19 -2.89
CA THR A 107 -9.75 8.76 -4.12
C THR A 107 -10.99 7.93 -3.84
N LYS A 108 -12.03 8.07 -4.65
CA LYS A 108 -13.08 7.05 -4.76
C LYS A 108 -12.52 5.91 -5.61
N VAL A 109 -12.71 4.68 -5.15
CA VAL A 109 -12.31 3.47 -5.89
C VAL A 109 -13.57 2.68 -6.22
N VAL A 110 -13.73 2.32 -7.50
CA VAL A 110 -14.85 1.52 -7.99
C VAL A 110 -14.30 0.34 -8.78
N CYS A 111 -14.40 -0.86 -8.25
CA CYS A 111 -13.88 -2.08 -8.85
C CYS A 111 -15.01 -2.92 -9.43
N SER A 112 -14.82 -3.41 -10.65
CA SER A 112 -15.76 -4.29 -11.36
C SER A 112 -15.21 -5.71 -11.42
N TYR A 113 -16.11 -6.70 -11.40
CA TYR A 113 -15.77 -8.12 -11.42
C TYR A 113 -16.35 -8.82 -12.66
N THR A 114 -15.91 -10.06 -12.93
CA THR A 114 -16.32 -10.82 -14.13
C THR A 114 -17.83 -11.06 -14.23
N ASP A 115 -18.52 -11.14 -13.08
CA ASP A 115 -19.97 -11.34 -12.98
C ASP A 115 -20.77 -10.03 -13.10
N LYS A 116 -20.10 -8.93 -13.45
CA LYS A 116 -20.64 -7.56 -13.55
C LYS A 116 -21.06 -6.96 -12.20
N SER A 117 -20.72 -7.59 -11.07
CA SER A 117 -20.82 -6.93 -9.78
C SER A 117 -19.78 -5.81 -9.67
N ILE A 118 -20.08 -4.83 -8.81
CA ILE A 118 -19.12 -3.80 -8.42
C ILE A 118 -18.93 -3.80 -6.91
N GLN A 119 -17.73 -3.44 -6.50
CA GLN A 119 -17.43 -3.01 -5.14
C GLN A 119 -16.91 -1.58 -5.17
N GLU A 120 -17.28 -0.82 -4.15
CA GLU A 120 -16.84 0.55 -4.01
C GLU A 120 -16.15 0.76 -2.68
N GLY A 121 -15.11 1.58 -2.71
CA GLY A 121 -14.40 1.98 -1.52
C GLY A 121 -13.66 3.28 -1.72
N THR A 122 -12.63 3.44 -0.90
CA THR A 122 -11.76 4.61 -0.87
C THR A 122 -10.32 4.16 -1.09
N GLY A 123 -9.49 5.06 -1.60
CA GLY A 123 -8.05 4.85 -1.69
C GLY A 123 -7.29 6.14 -1.47
N VAL A 124 -5.97 6.04 -1.47
CA VAL A 124 -5.05 7.16 -1.28
C VAL A 124 -3.86 7.06 -2.20
N ILE A 125 -3.51 8.17 -2.86
CA ILE A 125 -2.35 8.27 -3.74
C ILE A 125 -1.08 8.35 -2.88
N ILE A 126 -0.12 7.47 -3.15
CA ILE A 126 1.16 7.36 -2.41
C ILE A 126 2.40 7.53 -3.29
N SER A 127 2.23 7.65 -4.61
CA SER A 127 3.28 8.03 -5.55
C SER A 127 2.68 8.53 -6.87
N SER A 128 3.51 8.78 -7.88
CA SER A 128 3.05 9.32 -9.17
C SER A 128 1.89 8.55 -9.81
N ASP A 129 1.81 7.23 -9.62
CA ASP A 129 0.91 6.31 -10.31
C ASP A 129 0.35 5.20 -9.39
N SER A 130 0.50 5.32 -8.07
CA SER A 130 0.16 4.25 -7.13
C SER A 130 -0.88 4.69 -6.12
N VAL A 131 -1.91 3.87 -5.95
CA VAL A 131 -3.01 4.09 -4.99
C VAL A 131 -3.09 2.91 -4.04
N LEU A 132 -3.07 3.19 -2.74
CA LEU A 132 -3.40 2.20 -1.73
C LEU A 132 -4.91 2.14 -1.51
N THR A 133 -5.39 0.93 -1.25
CA THR A 133 -6.78 0.66 -0.87
C THR A 133 -6.85 -0.67 -0.10
N ALA A 134 -8.05 -1.12 0.26
CA ALA A 134 -8.23 -2.43 0.88
C ALA A 134 -8.04 -3.55 -0.15
N ALA A 135 -7.40 -4.66 0.26
CA ALA A 135 -7.19 -5.81 -0.63
C ALA A 135 -8.51 -6.48 -1.02
N HIS A 136 -9.54 -6.46 -0.16
CA HIS A 136 -10.85 -7.04 -0.46
C HIS A 136 -11.55 -6.39 -1.66
N LEU A 137 -11.25 -5.12 -1.99
CA LEU A 137 -11.75 -4.46 -3.20
C LEU A 137 -11.06 -4.97 -4.47
N LEU A 138 -9.84 -5.48 -4.36
CA LEU A 138 -9.03 -5.94 -5.49
C LEU A 138 -9.15 -7.44 -5.70
N TYR A 139 -9.42 -8.19 -4.63
CA TYR A 139 -9.58 -9.64 -4.62
C TYR A 139 -10.70 -10.06 -3.68
N ASP A 140 -11.75 -10.63 -4.25
CA ASP A 140 -12.85 -11.21 -3.50
C ASP A 140 -12.48 -12.63 -3.06
N ILE A 141 -12.25 -12.81 -1.76
CA ILE A 141 -11.91 -14.10 -1.15
C ILE A 141 -13.03 -15.14 -1.33
N SER A 142 -14.30 -14.70 -1.38
CA SER A 142 -15.44 -15.61 -1.44
C SER A 142 -15.56 -16.29 -2.81
N SER A 143 -15.31 -15.55 -3.88
CA SER A 143 -15.29 -16.05 -5.25
C SER A 143 -13.89 -16.42 -5.76
N GLU A 144 -12.85 -16.17 -4.96
CA GLU A 144 -11.43 -16.34 -5.28
C GLU A 144 -10.98 -15.60 -6.55
N LYS A 145 -11.59 -14.44 -6.82
CA LYS A 145 -11.37 -13.69 -8.06
C LYS A 145 -10.84 -12.30 -7.81
N PHE A 146 -9.93 -11.88 -8.70
CA PHE A 146 -9.57 -10.48 -8.83
C PHE A 146 -10.72 -9.67 -9.42
N ALA A 147 -10.78 -8.40 -9.02
CA ALA A 147 -11.41 -7.39 -9.85
C ALA A 147 -10.81 -7.43 -11.26
N THR A 148 -11.63 -7.18 -12.27
CA THR A 148 -11.19 -7.10 -13.67
C THR A 148 -10.66 -5.71 -14.01
N LYS A 149 -11.21 -4.69 -13.34
CA LYS A 149 -10.86 -3.28 -13.54
C LYS A 149 -11.28 -2.49 -12.31
N CYS A 150 -10.45 -1.53 -11.89
CA CYS A 150 -10.84 -0.50 -10.95
C CYS A 150 -10.70 0.89 -11.58
N GLU A 151 -11.69 1.73 -11.35
CA GLU A 151 -11.69 3.15 -11.67
C GLU A 151 -11.34 3.92 -10.40
N VAL A 152 -10.34 4.78 -10.49
CA VAL A 152 -9.87 5.61 -9.39
C VAL A 152 -10.17 7.06 -9.74
N VAL A 153 -11.02 7.70 -8.95
CA VAL A 153 -11.51 9.06 -9.20
C VAL A 153 -11.07 9.99 -8.07
N VAL A 154 -10.45 11.12 -8.43
CA VAL A 154 -9.95 12.10 -7.45
C VAL A 154 -10.82 13.36 -7.47
N GLY A 155 -11.22 13.79 -6.28
CA GLY A 155 -12.05 14.97 -6.11
C GLY A 155 -13.46 14.78 -6.65
N LEU A 156 -14.01 13.57 -6.50
CA LEU A 156 -15.39 13.24 -6.85
C LEU A 156 -16.37 13.96 -5.91
N THR A 157 -17.46 14.46 -6.47
CA THR A 157 -18.46 15.26 -5.75
C THR A 157 -19.87 14.68 -5.91
N SER A 158 -20.81 15.17 -5.09
CA SER A 158 -22.19 14.67 -5.03
C SER A 158 -22.97 14.77 -6.34
N ASN A 159 -22.65 15.74 -7.19
CA ASN A 159 -23.24 15.87 -8.53
C ASN A 159 -22.62 14.89 -9.56
N THR A 160 -21.79 13.96 -9.10
CA THR A 160 -21.08 12.98 -9.93
C THR A 160 -20.14 13.65 -10.95
N THR A 161 -19.47 14.72 -10.53
CA THR A 161 -18.35 15.30 -11.27
C THR A 161 -17.05 15.15 -10.48
N TYR A 162 -15.91 15.17 -11.18
CA TYR A 162 -14.59 15.14 -10.54
C TYR A 162 -13.75 16.35 -10.94
N SER A 163 -12.87 16.77 -10.03
CA SER A 163 -12.13 18.03 -10.13
C SER A 163 -10.61 17.90 -10.33
N LYS A 164 -10.05 16.69 -10.21
CA LYS A 164 -8.60 16.47 -10.28
C LYS A 164 -8.16 15.46 -11.33
N GLY A 165 -8.98 14.44 -11.56
CA GLY A 165 -8.73 13.45 -12.60
C GLY A 165 -9.28 12.08 -12.26
N MET A 166 -9.12 11.16 -13.20
CA MET A 166 -9.45 9.76 -13.07
C MET A 166 -8.36 8.93 -13.73
N GLY A 167 -8.14 7.73 -13.20
CA GLY A 167 -7.21 6.74 -13.73
C GLY A 167 -7.82 5.34 -13.67
N LEU A 168 -7.34 4.46 -14.52
CA LEU A 168 -7.74 3.05 -14.55
C LEU A 168 -6.64 2.18 -13.97
N SER A 169 -7.04 1.09 -13.34
CA SER A 169 -6.10 0.05 -12.92
C SER A 169 -5.39 -0.57 -14.12
N ASN A 170 -4.06 -0.55 -14.09
CA ASN A 170 -3.20 -1.32 -14.99
C ASN A 170 -2.70 -2.61 -14.32
N LYS A 171 -2.48 -2.58 -13.00
CA LYS A 171 -2.00 -3.73 -12.24
C LYS A 171 -2.49 -3.68 -10.79
N PHE A 172 -2.80 -4.85 -10.23
CA PHE A 172 -3.07 -5.03 -8.81
C PHE A 172 -1.90 -5.71 -8.12
N LEU A 173 -1.61 -5.26 -6.91
CA LEU A 173 -0.60 -5.82 -6.03
C LEU A 173 -1.25 -6.03 -4.66
N ILE A 174 -1.30 -7.28 -4.20
CA ILE A 174 -1.80 -7.65 -2.87
C ILE A 174 -0.86 -8.65 -2.20
N PRO A 175 -0.79 -8.69 -0.86
CA PRO A 175 0.02 -9.66 -0.14
C PRO A 175 -0.52 -11.07 -0.35
N LYS A 176 0.35 -12.06 -0.51
CA LYS A 176 -0.07 -13.47 -0.54
C LYS A 176 -0.83 -13.92 0.70
N LYS A 177 -0.45 -13.36 1.86
CA LYS A 177 -1.08 -13.62 3.16
C LYS A 177 -2.58 -13.29 3.13
N TRP A 178 -3.02 -12.33 2.28
CA TRP A 178 -4.45 -12.02 2.09
C TRP A 178 -5.22 -13.16 1.41
N ILE A 179 -4.58 -13.85 0.46
CA ILE A 179 -5.20 -14.93 -0.32
C ILE A 179 -5.15 -16.26 0.47
N SER A 180 -4.11 -16.46 1.28
CA SER A 180 -3.87 -17.72 1.98
C SER A 180 -3.10 -17.53 3.30
N PRO A 181 -3.54 -18.13 4.43
CA PRO A 181 -4.77 -18.88 4.63
C PRO A 181 -5.98 -17.96 4.90
N LYS A 182 -7.17 -18.36 4.46
CA LYS A 182 -8.48 -17.63 4.48
C LYS A 182 -8.99 -17.16 5.86
N VAL A 183 -8.15 -17.14 6.88
CA VAL A 183 -8.52 -17.01 8.30
C VAL A 183 -7.88 -15.78 8.96
N ASN A 184 -6.83 -15.20 8.37
CA ASN A 184 -6.16 -14.04 8.97
C ASN A 184 -6.30 -12.78 8.09
N ASN A 185 -7.16 -11.85 8.53
CA ASN A 185 -7.46 -10.59 7.84
C ASN A 185 -6.41 -9.50 8.08
N ASP A 186 -5.28 -9.82 8.72
CA ASP A 186 -4.21 -8.88 9.09
C ASP A 186 -3.37 -8.36 7.90
N SER A 187 -3.80 -8.63 6.67
CA SER A 187 -3.12 -8.23 5.43
C SER A 187 -4.07 -7.65 4.37
N ASP A 188 -5.19 -7.05 4.80
CA ASP A 188 -6.18 -6.39 3.93
C ASP A 188 -5.67 -5.06 3.34
N ILE A 189 -4.54 -5.09 2.65
CA ILE A 189 -3.93 -3.93 2.00
C ILE A 189 -3.63 -4.27 0.54
N GLY A 190 -4.02 -3.40 -0.36
CA GLY A 190 -3.76 -3.55 -1.79
C GLY A 190 -3.22 -2.26 -2.40
N MET A 191 -2.49 -2.41 -3.51
CA MET A 191 -2.06 -1.30 -4.35
C MET A 191 -2.60 -1.48 -5.76
N ILE A 192 -3.14 -0.39 -6.30
CA ILE A 192 -3.49 -0.22 -7.69
C ILE A 192 -2.37 0.59 -8.35
N LYS A 193 -1.73 0.03 -9.37
CA LYS A 193 -0.92 0.80 -10.32
C LYS A 193 -1.83 1.36 -11.39
N LEU A 194 -1.80 2.67 -11.58
CA LEU A 194 -2.63 3.38 -12.54
C LEU A 194 -1.99 3.40 -13.93
N ASP A 195 -2.82 3.52 -14.95
CA ASP A 195 -2.44 3.85 -16.33
C ASP A 195 -2.04 5.33 -16.51
N THR A 196 -2.21 6.14 -15.47
CA THR A 196 -2.04 7.59 -15.46
C THR A 196 -1.20 8.02 -14.27
N LYS A 197 -0.48 9.15 -14.42
CA LYS A 197 0.36 9.72 -13.36
C LYS A 197 -0.43 10.71 -12.48
N LEU A 198 -1.56 10.28 -11.91
CA LEU A 198 -2.43 11.15 -11.09
C LEU A 198 -1.72 11.78 -9.89
N GLY A 199 -0.71 11.11 -9.32
CA GLY A 199 0.11 11.65 -8.23
C GLY A 199 0.89 12.90 -8.59
N ASN A 200 1.20 13.13 -9.87
CA ASN A 200 1.86 14.38 -10.29
C ASN A 200 0.91 15.60 -10.25
N VAL A 201 -0.40 15.36 -10.32
CA VAL A 201 -1.43 16.41 -10.23
C VAL A 201 -1.84 16.66 -8.77
N THR A 202 -1.91 15.57 -8.01
CA THR A 202 -2.51 15.57 -6.68
C THR A 202 -1.46 15.68 -5.57
N GLY A 203 -0.20 15.34 -5.84
CA GLY A 203 0.78 14.97 -4.83
C GLY A 203 0.44 13.61 -4.21
N TRP A 204 1.12 13.24 -3.13
CA TRP A 204 0.85 11.99 -2.41
C TRP A 204 1.06 12.15 -0.91
N MET A 205 0.40 11.30 -0.12
CA MET A 205 0.59 11.29 1.33
C MET A 205 1.94 10.68 1.70
N GLY A 206 2.62 11.29 2.66
CA GLY A 206 3.78 10.70 3.32
C GLY A 206 3.38 9.49 4.17
N LEU A 207 4.25 8.50 4.26
CA LEU A 207 4.01 7.26 5.00
C LEU A 207 4.73 7.29 6.36
N SER A 208 4.14 6.69 7.39
CA SER A 208 4.78 6.50 8.70
C SER A 208 4.41 5.15 9.31
N THR A 209 5.35 4.57 10.06
CA THR A 209 5.12 3.39 10.91
C THR A 209 4.91 3.77 12.37
N MET A 210 5.03 5.05 12.72
CA MET A 210 4.88 5.55 14.09
C MET A 210 3.40 5.75 14.43
N LEU A 211 2.94 5.00 15.43
CA LEU A 211 1.57 5.04 15.92
C LEU A 211 1.57 4.72 17.42
N PHE A 212 0.88 5.52 18.23
CA PHE A 212 0.86 5.35 19.69
C PHE A 212 -0.55 5.31 20.26
N LYS A 213 -0.74 4.56 21.35
CA LYS A 213 -2.05 4.44 22.01
C LYS A 213 -2.51 5.80 22.54
N GLY A 214 -3.77 6.15 22.29
CA GLY A 214 -4.37 7.44 22.63
C GLY A 214 -4.01 8.60 21.67
N GLU A 215 -3.22 8.32 20.63
CA GLU A 215 -2.90 9.30 19.59
C GLU A 215 -4.17 9.74 18.86
N THR A 216 -4.21 11.01 18.50
CA THR A 216 -5.29 11.55 17.70
C THR A 216 -5.10 11.17 16.24
N LEU A 217 -6.10 10.50 15.68
CA LEU A 217 -6.13 10.08 14.29
C LEU A 217 -7.23 10.82 13.54
N GLU A 218 -7.07 10.91 12.23
CA GLU A 218 -8.07 11.42 11.31
C GLU A 218 -8.19 10.48 10.11
N THR A 219 -9.38 10.42 9.53
CA THR A 219 -9.64 9.67 8.30
C THR A 219 -10.62 10.44 7.42
N ALA A 220 -10.58 10.17 6.13
CA ALA A 220 -11.60 10.61 5.20
C ALA A 220 -11.74 9.66 4.02
N GLY A 221 -12.93 9.64 3.44
CA GLY A 221 -13.26 8.82 2.28
C GLY A 221 -14.73 8.93 1.91
N TYR A 222 -15.25 7.94 1.18
CA TYR A 222 -16.55 8.01 0.50
C TYR A 222 -17.55 6.99 1.07
N PRO A 223 -18.16 7.26 2.25
CA PRO A 223 -19.19 6.39 2.81
C PRO A 223 -20.45 6.37 1.94
N THR A 224 -21.20 5.26 1.98
CA THR A 224 -22.38 5.04 1.13
C THR A 224 -23.72 5.26 1.81
N ASP A 225 -23.77 5.49 3.13
CA ASP A 225 -24.98 5.76 3.89
C ASP A 225 -25.38 7.24 3.97
N LEU A 226 -24.45 8.13 3.66
CA LEU A 226 -24.66 9.57 3.63
C LEU A 226 -24.87 10.05 2.19
N ASN A 227 -24.57 11.32 1.92
CA ASN A 227 -24.64 11.85 0.56
C ASN A 227 -23.76 11.05 -0.40
N LYS A 228 -24.37 10.55 -1.47
CA LYS A 228 -23.69 9.83 -2.54
C LYS A 228 -22.49 10.62 -3.06
N ASN A 229 -21.41 9.91 -3.42
CA ASN A 229 -20.22 10.48 -4.07
C ASN A 229 -19.61 11.68 -3.31
N THR A 230 -19.81 11.74 -2.00
CA THR A 230 -19.33 12.83 -1.15
C THR A 230 -18.27 12.33 -0.20
N MET A 231 -17.15 13.04 -0.12
CA MET A 231 -16.11 12.73 0.84
C MET A 231 -16.49 13.24 2.23
N TYR A 232 -16.40 12.38 3.24
CA TYR A 232 -16.57 12.71 4.64
C TYR A 232 -15.28 12.46 5.40
N SER A 233 -15.00 13.33 6.37
CA SER A 233 -13.89 13.18 7.31
C SER A 233 -14.40 13.05 8.74
N THR A 234 -13.63 12.38 9.58
CA THR A 234 -13.84 12.29 11.03
C THR A 234 -12.48 12.30 11.74
N LYS A 235 -12.52 12.51 13.05
CA LYS A 235 -11.37 12.60 13.94
C LYS A 235 -11.66 11.83 15.21
N GLY A 236 -10.68 11.07 15.66
CA GLY A 236 -10.82 10.15 16.78
C GLY A 236 -9.47 9.81 17.40
N LYS A 237 -9.41 8.68 18.07
CA LYS A 237 -8.29 8.16 18.84
C LYS A 237 -7.91 6.76 18.39
N MET A 238 -6.61 6.49 18.45
CA MET A 238 -6.09 5.14 18.44
C MET A 238 -6.35 4.49 19.81
N ILE A 239 -7.07 3.37 19.81
CA ILE A 239 -7.51 2.66 21.03
C ILE A 239 -6.45 1.64 21.46
N ASP A 240 -6.04 0.76 20.55
CA ASP A 240 -5.03 -0.26 20.79
C ASP A 240 -4.49 -0.83 19.47
N TYR A 241 -3.54 -1.77 19.52
CA TYR A 241 -3.01 -2.42 18.33
C TYR A 241 -2.44 -3.81 18.62
N THR A 242 -2.44 -4.65 17.59
CA THR A 242 -1.58 -5.83 17.49
C THR A 242 -0.40 -5.49 16.56
N ASP A 243 0.40 -6.48 16.19
CA ASP A 243 1.53 -6.25 15.28
C ASP A 243 1.08 -5.61 13.95
N HIS A 244 -0.02 -6.08 13.38
CA HIS A 244 -0.47 -5.76 12.02
C HIS A 244 -1.80 -5.01 11.94
N ILE A 245 -2.60 -5.00 13.01
CA ILE A 245 -3.89 -4.31 13.09
C ILE A 245 -3.82 -3.22 14.14
N PHE A 246 -4.51 -2.10 13.90
CA PHE A 246 -4.81 -1.14 14.95
C PHE A 246 -6.33 -0.92 15.06
N TYR A 247 -6.75 -0.58 16.26
CA TYR A 247 -8.12 -0.32 16.65
C TYR A 247 -8.30 1.18 16.89
N HIS A 248 -9.42 1.73 16.42
CA HIS A 248 -9.69 3.16 16.54
C HIS A 248 -11.18 3.43 16.73
N ASP A 249 -11.50 4.63 17.23
CA ASP A 249 -12.89 5.09 17.43
C ASP A 249 -13.42 6.00 16.31
N LEU A 250 -12.68 6.16 15.21
CA LEU A 250 -13.13 6.93 14.04
C LEU A 250 -14.41 6.35 13.45
N ASP A 251 -15.42 7.19 13.19
CA ASP A 251 -16.66 6.82 12.52
C ASP A 251 -16.45 6.44 11.05
N THR A 252 -16.80 5.21 10.71
CA THR A 252 -16.76 4.71 9.32
C THR A 252 -18.02 3.94 8.96
N TYR A 253 -18.21 3.74 7.66
CA TYR A 253 -19.32 2.98 7.09
C TYR A 253 -18.87 2.36 5.76
N HIS A 254 -19.69 1.46 5.21
CA HIS A 254 -19.50 0.93 3.86
C HIS A 254 -19.05 2.01 2.86
N GLY A 255 -18.08 1.68 2.01
CA GLY A 255 -17.43 2.64 1.09
C GLY A 255 -16.17 3.32 1.68
N GLN A 256 -15.95 3.23 2.99
CA GLN A 256 -14.70 3.68 3.63
C GLN A 256 -13.57 2.64 3.54
N SER A 257 -13.81 1.44 3.02
CA SER A 257 -12.76 0.43 2.82
C SER A 257 -11.60 1.00 2.01
N GLY A 258 -10.40 0.96 2.58
CA GLY A 258 -9.18 1.55 2.02
C GLY A 258 -8.98 3.04 2.33
N SER A 259 -9.82 3.65 3.17
CA SER A 259 -9.65 5.06 3.56
C SER A 259 -8.33 5.26 4.28
N PRO A 260 -7.57 6.31 3.94
CA PRO A 260 -6.36 6.64 4.68
C PRO A 260 -6.69 7.01 6.13
N ILE A 261 -5.85 6.53 7.05
CA ILE A 261 -5.84 6.98 8.44
C ILE A 261 -4.48 7.63 8.70
N TRP A 262 -4.50 8.90 9.12
CA TRP A 262 -3.28 9.67 9.35
C TRP A 262 -3.19 10.22 10.77
N ASN A 263 -1.95 10.44 11.20
CA ASN A 263 -1.64 11.01 12.50
C ASN A 263 -1.62 12.55 12.48
N SER A 264 -1.33 13.18 13.62
CA SER A 264 -1.29 14.65 13.73
C SER A 264 -0.19 15.31 12.88
N ALA A 265 0.83 14.56 12.46
CA ALA A 265 1.86 15.01 11.52
C ALA A 265 1.40 14.87 10.05
N LYS A 266 0.15 14.47 9.82
CA LYS A 266 -0.45 14.20 8.50
C LYS A 266 0.28 13.12 7.71
N LEU A 267 0.92 12.18 8.42
CA LEU A 267 1.51 11.01 7.81
C LEU A 267 0.52 9.84 7.87
N LEU A 268 0.38 9.13 6.75
CA LEU A 268 -0.42 7.93 6.63
C LEU A 268 0.20 6.81 7.47
N VAL A 269 -0.57 6.32 8.46
CA VAL A 269 -0.14 5.28 9.40
C VAL A 269 -0.82 3.93 9.16
N GLY A 270 -1.84 3.92 8.30
CA GLY A 270 -2.61 2.74 7.98
C GLY A 270 -3.82 3.05 7.11
N LEU A 271 -4.59 2.01 6.81
CA LEU A 271 -5.85 2.10 6.06
C LEU A 271 -6.99 1.54 6.90
N HIS A 272 -8.16 2.18 6.85
CA HIS A 272 -9.39 1.57 7.34
C HIS A 272 -9.79 0.40 6.43
N THR A 273 -10.20 -0.72 7.02
CA THR A 273 -10.58 -1.92 6.23
C THR A 273 -11.86 -2.58 6.69
N THR A 274 -12.05 -2.74 8.00
CA THR A 274 -13.24 -3.40 8.53
C THR A 274 -13.67 -2.76 9.84
N SER A 275 -14.92 -3.04 10.23
CA SER A 275 -15.45 -2.82 11.57
C SER A 275 -15.54 -4.14 12.34
N THR A 276 -15.66 -4.10 13.67
CA THR A 276 -16.08 -5.26 14.46
C THR A 276 -17.00 -4.88 15.62
N SER A 277 -17.83 -5.83 16.04
CA SER A 277 -18.58 -5.76 17.31
C SER A 277 -17.64 -5.65 18.51
N PRO A 278 -18.11 -5.12 19.66
CA PRO A 278 -17.30 -5.07 20.88
C PRO A 278 -16.74 -6.45 21.24
N ASP A 279 -15.46 -6.51 21.57
CA ASP A 279 -14.84 -7.75 22.05
C ASP A 279 -15.03 -7.82 23.56
N GLN A 280 -16.08 -8.55 23.96
CA GLN A 280 -16.44 -8.73 25.37
C GLN A 280 -15.39 -9.53 26.17
N THR A 281 -14.39 -10.12 25.51
CA THR A 281 -13.29 -10.84 26.17
C THR A 281 -12.07 -9.96 26.42
N SER A 282 -11.98 -8.79 25.78
CA SER A 282 -10.90 -7.82 25.96
C SER A 282 -11.28 -6.76 26.99
N SER A 283 -10.49 -6.67 28.06
CA SER A 283 -10.63 -5.61 29.07
C SER A 283 -10.37 -4.20 28.52
N VAL A 284 -9.79 -4.09 27.32
CA VAL A 284 -9.50 -2.83 26.63
C VAL A 284 -10.52 -2.52 25.52
N LEU A 285 -11.12 -3.54 24.89
CA LEU A 285 -12.01 -3.39 23.73
C LEU A 285 -13.48 -3.69 24.08
N ASN A 286 -13.91 -3.30 25.28
CA ASN A 286 -15.28 -3.46 25.78
C ASN A 286 -16.31 -2.53 25.07
N GLN A 287 -15.84 -1.60 24.24
CA GLN A 287 -16.65 -0.71 23.42
C GLN A 287 -16.58 -1.10 21.94
N LYS A 288 -17.45 -0.52 21.11
CA LYS A 288 -17.40 -0.70 19.66
C LYS A 288 -16.17 0.01 19.08
N TYR A 289 -15.51 -0.62 18.12
CA TYR A 289 -14.32 -0.06 17.48
C TYR A 289 -14.26 -0.43 16.00
N ASN A 290 -13.51 0.36 15.26
CA ASN A 290 -13.16 0.11 13.88
C ASN A 290 -11.71 -0.36 13.79
N LYS A 291 -11.38 -1.09 12.72
CA LYS A 291 -10.05 -1.67 12.48
C LYS A 291 -9.40 -1.02 11.25
N GLY A 292 -8.08 -0.94 11.32
CA GLY A 292 -7.25 -0.66 10.16
C GLY A 292 -6.00 -1.53 10.10
N ILE A 293 -5.45 -1.67 8.90
CA ILE A 293 -4.13 -2.27 8.70
C ILE A 293 -3.07 -1.27 9.13
N LYS A 294 -2.28 -1.65 10.13
CA LYS A 294 -1.18 -0.84 10.66
C LYS A 294 0.02 -0.95 9.73
N PHE A 295 0.65 0.18 9.42
CA PHE A 295 1.94 0.15 8.72
C PHE A 295 3.05 -0.26 9.68
N THR A 296 3.55 -1.47 9.49
CA THR A 296 4.78 -1.95 10.13
C THR A 296 5.99 -1.66 9.24
N GLU A 297 7.20 -1.91 9.74
CA GLU A 297 8.39 -1.87 8.87
C GLU A 297 8.28 -2.84 7.70
N GLU A 298 7.74 -4.04 7.93
CA GLU A 298 7.50 -5.05 6.89
C GLU A 298 6.53 -4.50 5.84
N THR A 299 5.37 -3.97 6.25
CA THR A 299 4.40 -3.37 5.33
C THR A 299 5.03 -2.20 4.56
N TYR A 300 5.77 -1.34 5.24
CA TYR A 300 6.43 -0.19 4.62
C TYR A 300 7.43 -0.63 3.54
N ASP A 301 8.27 -1.63 3.82
CA ASP A 301 9.21 -2.19 2.85
C ASP A 301 8.46 -2.80 1.65
N TYR A 302 7.30 -3.43 1.89
CA TYR A 302 6.48 -3.99 0.82
C TYR A 302 5.88 -2.92 -0.10
N LEU A 303 5.41 -1.82 0.48
CA LEU A 303 4.89 -0.69 -0.28
C LEU A 303 5.97 -0.07 -1.15
N LEU A 304 7.18 0.11 -0.60
CA LEU A 304 8.32 0.61 -1.36
C LEU A 304 8.71 -0.37 -2.48
N TYR A 305 8.77 -1.67 -2.18
CA TYR A 305 9.02 -2.72 -3.18
C TYR A 305 8.04 -2.65 -4.36
N TRP A 306 6.75 -2.49 -4.08
CA TRP A 306 5.70 -2.33 -5.10
C TRP A 306 5.84 -1.07 -5.95
N MET A 307 6.51 -0.05 -5.42
CA MET A 307 6.88 1.16 -6.14
C MET A 307 8.26 1.05 -6.82
N ASN A 308 8.86 -0.14 -6.86
CA ASN A 308 10.21 -0.42 -7.35
C ASN A 308 11.31 0.35 -6.59
N ALA A 309 11.08 0.63 -5.31
CA ALA A 309 12.06 1.17 -4.39
C ALA A 309 12.50 0.07 -3.41
N TYR A 310 13.81 -0.12 -3.29
CA TYR A 310 14.39 -1.20 -2.47
C TYR A 310 15.32 -0.63 -1.41
N PRO A 311 14.80 0.07 -0.38
CA PRO A 311 15.67 0.58 0.67
C PRO A 311 16.33 -0.59 1.43
N GLY A 312 17.66 -0.61 1.45
CA GLY A 312 18.39 -1.53 2.31
C GLY A 312 18.31 -1.06 3.75
N ARG A 313 17.90 -1.93 4.66
CA ARG A 313 18.03 -1.71 6.10
C ARG A 313 19.36 -2.27 6.57
N ILE A 314 20.07 -1.55 7.43
CA ILE A 314 21.36 -2.02 7.95
C ILE A 314 21.15 -3.33 8.70
N TYR A 315 21.95 -4.35 8.37
CA TYR A 315 21.86 -5.67 8.99
C TYR A 315 22.85 -5.80 10.14
N GLY A 316 22.38 -5.56 11.37
CA GLY A 316 23.22 -5.57 12.57
C GLY A 316 24.27 -4.46 12.54
N ASP A 317 25.43 -4.71 13.16
CA ASP A 317 26.58 -3.80 13.04
C ASP A 317 27.24 -3.91 11.66
N SER A 318 28.09 -2.93 11.31
CA SER A 318 28.72 -2.82 9.97
C SER A 318 29.58 -4.01 9.51
N LYS A 319 29.69 -5.10 10.27
CA LYS A 319 30.56 -6.27 10.03
C LYS A 319 29.91 -7.62 10.34
N VAL A 320 28.60 -7.76 10.15
CA VAL A 320 27.93 -9.07 10.31
C VAL A 320 28.46 -10.06 9.27
N GLN A 321 28.97 -11.19 9.76
CA GLN A 321 29.39 -12.33 8.95
C GLN A 321 28.29 -13.39 8.94
N VAL A 322 28.02 -13.91 7.76
CA VAL A 322 27.05 -14.98 7.55
C VAL A 322 27.69 -16.14 6.78
N THR A 323 27.40 -17.34 7.22
CA THR A 323 27.89 -18.58 6.60
C THR A 323 26.76 -19.24 5.83
N ILE A 324 27.01 -19.64 4.58
CA ILE A 324 26.05 -20.45 3.82
C ILE A 324 25.80 -21.77 4.57
N ASN A 325 24.55 -22.02 4.93
CA ASN A 325 24.14 -23.21 5.70
C ASN A 325 23.27 -24.18 4.89
N LYS A 326 22.94 -23.84 3.64
CA LYS A 326 22.09 -24.65 2.76
C LYS A 326 22.59 -24.64 1.31
N GLU A 327 22.66 -25.82 0.74
CA GLU A 327 23.10 -26.08 -0.64
C GLU A 327 21.98 -25.89 -1.67
N ASN A 328 22.37 -25.62 -2.93
CA ASN A 328 21.48 -25.51 -4.10
C ASN A 328 20.37 -24.44 -4.02
N GLU A 329 20.56 -23.41 -3.20
CA GLU A 329 19.63 -22.29 -3.09
C GLU A 329 20.01 -21.13 -4.01
N LYS A 330 19.02 -20.35 -4.44
CA LYS A 330 19.23 -19.25 -5.39
C LYS A 330 19.92 -18.05 -4.74
N ILE A 331 20.91 -17.50 -5.44
CA ILE A 331 21.48 -16.18 -5.16
C ILE A 331 21.05 -15.25 -6.30
N TRP A 332 20.38 -14.17 -5.96
CA TRP A 332 19.78 -13.24 -6.90
C TRP A 332 20.72 -12.08 -7.25
N SER A 333 20.64 -11.58 -8.48
CA SER A 333 21.39 -10.37 -8.88
C SER A 333 20.63 -9.08 -8.57
N ASN A 334 19.31 -9.16 -8.36
CA ASN A 334 18.46 -8.03 -8.04
C ASN A 334 17.36 -8.41 -7.02
N LEU A 335 16.78 -7.40 -6.39
CA LEU A 335 15.74 -7.57 -5.36
C LEU A 335 14.35 -7.80 -5.94
N ALA A 336 14.12 -7.51 -7.23
CA ALA A 336 12.92 -7.95 -7.93
C ALA A 336 12.81 -9.49 -8.06
N LEU A 337 13.85 -10.21 -7.62
CA LEU A 337 14.01 -11.66 -7.76
C LEU A 337 13.85 -12.12 -9.21
N SER A 338 14.18 -11.23 -10.16
CA SER A 338 13.93 -11.45 -11.59
C SER A 338 15.05 -12.19 -12.32
N LEU A 339 16.25 -12.13 -11.76
CA LEU A 339 17.44 -12.65 -12.38
C LEU A 339 18.29 -13.39 -11.34
N GLN A 340 18.40 -14.71 -11.52
CA GLN A 340 19.30 -15.52 -10.72
C GLN A 340 20.74 -15.24 -11.16
N LYS A 341 21.61 -14.93 -10.21
CA LYS A 341 23.05 -14.72 -10.47
C LYS A 341 23.83 -16.03 -10.42
N SER A 342 23.56 -16.84 -9.40
CA SER A 342 24.23 -18.13 -9.14
C SER A 342 23.38 -18.97 -8.17
N SER A 343 23.94 -20.05 -7.64
CA SER A 343 23.38 -20.82 -6.53
C SER A 343 24.41 -20.97 -5.41
N THR A 344 23.96 -21.45 -4.24
CA THR A 344 24.83 -21.86 -3.13
C THR A 344 25.52 -23.21 -3.36
N SER A 345 25.44 -23.78 -4.57
CA SER A 345 26.02 -25.08 -4.92
C SER A 345 27.53 -25.12 -4.67
N GLY A 346 27.98 -26.00 -3.78
CA GLY A 346 29.39 -26.13 -3.39
C GLY A 346 29.91 -24.99 -2.52
N MET A 347 28.99 -24.24 -1.87
CA MET A 347 29.33 -23.10 -1.02
C MET A 347 29.03 -23.34 0.46
N LEU A 348 28.61 -24.53 0.88
CA LEU A 348 28.38 -24.81 2.30
C LEU A 348 29.60 -24.45 3.15
N GLY A 349 29.38 -23.70 4.25
CA GLY A 349 30.46 -23.24 5.11
C GLY A 349 31.21 -21.99 4.61
N LYS A 350 30.90 -21.50 3.39
CA LYS A 350 31.50 -20.26 2.87
C LYS A 350 30.94 -19.05 3.61
N VAL A 351 31.83 -18.16 4.01
CA VAL A 351 31.51 -16.93 4.76
C VAL A 351 31.42 -15.73 3.83
N PHE A 352 30.41 -14.89 4.04
CA PHE A 352 30.22 -13.58 3.41
C PHE A 352 29.97 -12.52 4.48
N GLN A 353 30.22 -11.26 4.14
CA GLN A 353 29.71 -10.14 4.94
C GLN A 353 28.28 -9.82 4.49
N ALA A 354 27.34 -9.74 5.42
CA ALA A 354 26.00 -9.23 5.17
C ALA A 354 25.91 -7.76 5.62
N LYS A 355 25.51 -6.85 4.73
CA LYS A 355 25.42 -5.41 5.07
C LYS A 355 24.01 -4.91 5.23
N TYR A 356 23.12 -5.33 4.33
CA TYR A 356 21.73 -4.88 4.32
C TYR A 356 20.79 -6.06 4.29
N TYR A 357 19.61 -5.84 4.85
CA TYR A 357 18.47 -6.72 4.69
C TYR A 357 17.28 -6.02 4.05
N TYR A 358 16.42 -6.84 3.44
CA TYR A 358 15.25 -6.41 2.71
C TYR A 358 14.11 -7.36 3.06
N ASN A 359 13.01 -6.83 3.60
CA ASN A 359 11.78 -7.59 3.74
C ASN A 359 11.07 -7.54 2.39
N LEU A 360 10.95 -8.69 1.71
CA LEU A 360 10.28 -8.76 0.42
C LEU A 360 8.88 -9.34 0.60
N PRO A 361 7.87 -8.90 -0.19
CA PRO A 361 6.51 -9.33 0.09
C PRO A 361 6.15 -10.78 -0.27
N ASP A 362 7.14 -11.59 -0.60
CA ASP A 362 7.03 -13.06 -0.53
C ASP A 362 7.07 -13.59 0.92
N GLY A 363 7.17 -12.70 1.91
CA GLY A 363 7.19 -13.02 3.32
C GLY A 363 8.58 -13.38 3.84
N ASN A 364 9.63 -13.29 2.99
CA ASN A 364 10.99 -13.63 3.38
C ASN A 364 11.86 -12.38 3.52
N LYS A 365 12.89 -12.52 4.34
CA LYS A 365 13.98 -11.55 4.44
C LYS A 365 15.13 -11.97 3.55
N TYR A 366 15.69 -11.02 2.80
CA TYR A 366 16.86 -11.22 1.96
C TYR A 366 18.02 -10.37 2.46
N LEU A 367 19.24 -10.93 2.42
CA LEU A 367 20.48 -10.25 2.78
C LEU A 367 21.30 -9.92 1.53
N SER A 368 21.94 -8.75 1.50
CA SER A 368 22.99 -8.45 0.54
C SER A 368 24.32 -9.01 1.00
N LEU A 369 24.88 -9.94 0.21
CA LEU A 369 26.15 -10.60 0.49
C LEU A 369 27.31 -9.88 -0.20
N TYR A 370 28.37 -9.62 0.55
CA TYR A 370 29.60 -9.01 0.08
C TYR A 370 30.78 -9.96 0.30
N ASP A 371 31.69 -10.00 -0.66
CA ASP A 371 32.93 -10.76 -0.51
C ASP A 371 33.97 -10.00 0.34
N LYS A 372 35.15 -10.59 0.52
CA LYS A 372 36.26 -10.02 1.30
C LYS A 372 36.80 -8.68 0.77
N ASN A 373 36.51 -8.35 -0.49
CA ASN A 373 36.93 -7.11 -1.15
C ASN A 373 35.80 -6.06 -1.15
N ASP A 374 34.74 -6.31 -0.38
CA ASP A 374 33.58 -5.45 -0.28
C ASP A 374 32.75 -5.32 -1.56
N ILE A 375 32.83 -6.33 -2.45
CA ILE A 375 32.07 -6.36 -3.71
C ILE A 375 30.77 -7.14 -3.49
N LEU A 376 29.65 -6.57 -3.94
CA LEU A 376 28.34 -7.22 -3.88
C LEU A 376 28.36 -8.54 -4.66
N TYR A 377 28.27 -9.64 -3.93
CA TYR A 377 28.14 -10.97 -4.49
C TYR A 377 26.71 -11.19 -5.02
N GLY A 378 25.69 -10.90 -4.22
CA GLY A 378 24.28 -11.03 -4.61
C GLY A 378 23.34 -10.99 -3.40
N TYR A 379 22.08 -11.33 -3.63
CA TYR A 379 21.06 -11.35 -2.58
C TYR A 379 20.61 -12.79 -2.29
N ILE A 380 20.59 -13.17 -1.01
CA ILE A 380 20.18 -14.50 -0.56
C ILE A 380 19.06 -14.39 0.47
N ASN A 381 18.17 -15.39 0.52
CA ASN A 381 17.19 -15.47 1.61
C ASN A 381 17.92 -15.78 2.93
N GLU A 382 17.61 -15.02 3.99
CA GLU A 382 18.26 -15.11 5.32
C GLU A 382 18.22 -16.53 5.88
N LYS A 383 17.16 -17.32 5.60
CA LYS A 383 17.03 -18.69 6.11
C LYS A 383 18.07 -19.68 5.57
N PHE A 384 18.81 -19.29 4.52
CA PHE A 384 19.86 -20.10 3.89
C PHE A 384 21.27 -19.73 4.35
N VAL A 385 21.36 -18.87 5.36
CA VAL A 385 22.61 -18.55 6.02
C VAL A 385 22.48 -18.67 7.54
N LYS A 386 23.61 -18.86 8.21
CA LYS A 386 23.76 -18.79 9.66
C LYS A 386 24.53 -17.52 10.00
N VAL A 387 24.02 -16.72 10.94
CA VAL A 387 24.71 -15.54 11.46
C VAL A 387 25.79 -15.98 12.44
N GLU A 388 27.03 -15.54 12.25
CA GLU A 388 28.16 -15.91 13.11
C GLU A 388 28.43 -14.87 14.20
N ASN A 389 28.15 -13.59 13.94
CA ASN A 389 28.22 -12.48 14.88
C ASN A 389 27.11 -11.48 14.56
N LYS A 390 26.38 -11.00 15.58
CA LYS A 390 25.31 -10.02 15.41
C LYS A 390 25.64 -8.71 16.10
#